data_AF-A0A7T1I2K3-F1
#
_entry.id   AF-A0A7T1I2K3-F1
#
_cell.length_a   1.000
_cell.length_b   1.000
_cell.length_c   1.000
_cell.angle_alpha   90.00
_cell.angle_beta   90.00
_cell.angle_gamma   90.00
#
_symmetry.space_group_name_H-M   'P 1'
#
loop_
_entity.id
_entity.type
_entity.pdbx_description
1 polymer ?
#
loop_
_entity_poly.entity_id
_entity_poly.type
_entity_poly.pdbx_seq_one_letter_code
_entity_poly.pdbx_strand_id
1 'polypeptide(L)'
;MDQQGLGRLAGHAVVHQQPGHEDAVVFHAQQCLEKYFKAALIAHGQTVQKIHDLRELSRQLGILMPDWEADPSDLTRITQGGVMFRYPGMEAQAEDAARAVAITQGVRQRLSGWLGTHSEAG
;
A
#
# COMPACT_ATOMS: atom_id res chain seq x y z
N MET A 1 -39.12 -3.43 49.85
CA MET A 1 -37.74 -3.92 50.01
C MET A 1 -37.25 -4.34 48.62
N ASP A 2 -36.72 -3.39 47.86
CA ASP A 2 -35.31 -3.36 47.47
C ASP A 2 -34.63 -4.71 47.15
N GLN A 3 -33.86 -4.91 46.09
CA GLN A 3 -33.27 -4.03 45.08
C GLN A 3 -32.48 -4.90 44.07
N GLN A 4 -32.24 -4.35 42.87
CA GLN A 4 -31.08 -4.62 41.97
C GLN A 4 -31.10 -5.83 41.01
N GLY A 5 -31.30 -5.52 39.74
CA GLY A 5 -31.02 -6.38 38.58
C GLY A 5 -30.82 -5.56 37.31
N LEU A 6 -29.92 -4.59 37.33
CA LEU A 6 -29.58 -3.73 36.18
C LEU A 6 -28.07 -3.53 36.09
N GLY A 7 -27.52 -3.79 34.90
CA GLY A 7 -26.19 -3.31 34.51
C GLY A 7 -25.17 -4.38 34.12
N ARG A 8 -25.45 -5.20 33.10
CA ARG A 8 -24.35 -5.86 32.36
C ARG A 8 -23.87 -4.88 31.30
N LEU A 9 -22.78 -4.18 31.63
CA LEU A 9 -22.03 -3.30 30.76
C LEU A 9 -21.71 -4.05 29.45
N ALA A 10 -22.21 -3.53 28.33
CA ALA A 10 -21.75 -3.88 27.00
C ALA A 10 -20.33 -3.32 26.85
N GLY A 11 -19.35 -4.07 27.32
CA GLY A 11 -17.96 -3.86 26.96
C GLY A 11 -17.84 -4.11 25.45
N HIS A 12 -17.68 -3.04 24.68
CA HIS A 12 -17.18 -3.11 23.31
C HIS A 12 -15.77 -3.71 23.38
N ALA A 13 -15.69 -5.04 23.41
CA ALA A 13 -14.47 -5.75 23.13
C ALA A 13 -14.15 -5.46 21.66
N VAL A 14 -13.29 -4.46 21.44
CA VAL A 14 -12.55 -4.35 20.19
C VAL A 14 -11.69 -5.60 20.14
N VAL A 15 -12.23 -6.67 19.53
CA VAL A 15 -11.44 -7.85 19.21
C VAL A 15 -10.37 -7.34 18.27
N HIS A 16 -9.15 -7.24 18.76
CA HIS A 16 -7.98 -7.01 17.93
C HIS A 16 -7.77 -8.28 17.11
N GLN A 17 -8.52 -8.44 16.02
CA GLN A 17 -8.27 -9.51 15.07
C GLN A 17 -6.87 -9.25 14.50
N GLN A 18 -6.01 -10.26 14.60
CA GLN A 18 -4.76 -10.26 13.85
C GLN A 18 -5.14 -10.23 12.36
N PRO A 19 -4.56 -9.32 11.55
CA PRO A 19 -4.80 -9.33 10.11
C PRO A 19 -4.45 -10.73 9.54
N GLY A 20 -5.22 -11.17 8.54
CA GLY A 20 -4.92 -12.41 7.82
C GLY A 20 -3.52 -12.36 7.18
N HIS A 21 -2.97 -13.52 6.83
CA HIS A 21 -1.66 -13.57 6.16
C HIS A 21 -1.67 -12.77 4.85
N GLU A 22 -2.79 -12.81 4.13
CA GLU A 22 -3.05 -12.12 2.88
C GLU A 22 -3.09 -10.60 3.07
N ASP A 23 -3.71 -10.12 4.14
CA ASP A 23 -3.77 -8.69 4.48
C ASP A 23 -2.37 -8.12 4.72
N ALA A 24 -1.54 -8.86 5.46
CA ALA A 24 -0.15 -8.47 5.72
C ALA A 24 0.65 -8.42 4.41
N VAL A 25 0.44 -9.36 3.49
CA VAL A 25 1.09 -9.35 2.16
C VAL A 25 0.69 -8.12 1.36
N VAL A 26 -0.60 -7.81 1.24
CA VAL A 26 -1.07 -6.64 0.47
C VAL A 26 -0.59 -5.34 1.12
N PHE A 27 -0.59 -5.24 2.45
CA PHE A 27 -0.03 -4.10 3.18
C PHE A 27 1.47 -3.89 2.87
N HIS A 28 2.27 -4.95 2.95
CA HIS A 28 3.69 -4.86 2.66
C HIS A 28 3.98 -4.57 1.18
N ALA A 29 3.16 -5.10 0.27
CA ALA A 29 3.22 -4.78 -1.16
C ALA A 29 2.95 -3.28 -1.40
N GLN A 30 1.90 -2.71 -0.79
CA GLN A 30 1.60 -1.28 -0.88
C GLN A 30 2.79 -0.43 -0.40
N GLN A 31 3.34 -0.76 0.77
CA GLN A 31 4.49 -0.04 1.34
C GLN A 31 5.75 -0.16 0.49
N CYS A 32 5.96 -1.32 -0.15
CA CYS A 32 7.08 -1.55 -1.06
C CYS A 32 6.95 -0.68 -2.32
N LEU A 33 5.78 -0.69 -2.95
CA LEU A 33 5.48 0.16 -4.12
C LEU A 33 5.65 1.64 -3.79
N GLU A 34 5.11 2.10 -2.66
CA GLU A 34 5.23 3.49 -2.22
C GLU A 34 6.69 3.90 -2.13
N LYS A 35 7.55 3.08 -1.52
CA LYS A 35 8.99 3.37 -1.38
C LYS A 35 9.69 3.42 -2.73
N TYR A 36 9.39 2.49 -3.64
CA TYR A 36 9.99 2.50 -4.98
C TYR A 36 9.62 3.77 -5.76
N PHE A 37 8.34 4.15 -5.77
CA PHE A 37 7.90 5.35 -6.47
C PHE A 37 8.53 6.60 -5.88
N LYS A 38 8.54 6.73 -4.55
CA LYS A 38 9.18 7.86 -3.89
C LYS A 38 10.68 7.91 -4.12
N ALA A 39 11.37 6.78 -4.09
CA ALA A 39 12.80 6.72 -4.40
C ALA A 39 13.10 7.19 -5.82
N ALA A 40 12.31 6.77 -6.81
CA ALA A 40 12.47 7.21 -8.19
C ALA A 40 12.18 8.71 -8.37
N LEU A 41 11.15 9.25 -7.71
CA LEU A 41 10.89 10.70 -7.69
C LEU A 41 12.06 11.49 -7.06
N ILE A 42 12.57 11.02 -5.92
CA ILE A 42 13.70 11.66 -5.21
C ILE A 42 14.98 11.61 -6.04
N ALA A 43 15.26 10.49 -6.71
CA ALA A 43 16.42 10.34 -7.59
C ALA A 43 16.42 11.35 -8.76
N HIS A 44 15.24 11.89 -9.10
CA HIS A 44 15.05 12.95 -10.09
C HIS A 44 14.96 14.36 -9.49
N GLY A 45 15.32 14.54 -8.22
CA GLY A 45 15.28 15.84 -7.55
C GLY A 45 13.89 16.35 -7.23
N GLN A 46 12.85 15.50 -7.28
CA GLN A 46 11.51 15.90 -6.86
C GLN A 46 11.37 15.84 -5.34
N THR A 47 10.76 16.87 -4.76
CA THR A 47 10.33 16.85 -3.36
C THR A 47 9.04 16.06 -3.23
N VAL A 48 9.11 14.90 -2.59
CA VAL A 48 7.96 14.03 -2.39
C VAL A 48 7.11 14.52 -1.21
N GLN A 49 5.86 14.86 -1.50
CA GLN A 49 4.87 15.21 -0.47
C GLN A 49 4.45 13.97 0.35
N LYS A 50 3.88 14.18 1.55
CA LYS A 50 3.31 13.10 2.37
C LYS A 50 2.00 12.57 1.78
N ILE A 51 2.09 11.95 0.61
CA ILE A 51 1.00 11.23 -0.07
C ILE A 51 1.30 9.74 -0.05
N HIS A 52 0.27 8.93 0.16
CA HIS A 52 0.33 7.46 0.17
C HIS A 52 -0.43 6.84 -1.01
N ASP A 53 -1.04 7.68 -1.85
CA ASP A 53 -1.76 7.26 -3.04
C ASP A 53 -0.78 6.81 -4.13
N LEU A 54 -0.77 5.51 -4.42
CA LEU A 54 0.14 4.91 -5.40
C LEU A 54 -0.15 5.39 -6.82
N ARG A 55 -1.40 5.68 -7.17
CA ARG A 55 -1.78 6.18 -8.49
C ARG A 55 -1.22 7.57 -8.71
N GLU A 56 -1.32 8.45 -7.72
CA GLU A 56 -0.78 9.81 -7.82
C GLU A 56 0.75 9.79 -7.90
N LEU A 57 1.42 8.97 -7.09
CA LEU A 57 2.87 8.77 -7.17
C LEU A 57 3.31 8.24 -8.55
N SER A 58 2.58 7.25 -9.10
CA SER A 58 2.84 6.72 -10.44
C SER A 58 2.61 7.75 -11.53
N ARG A 59 1.59 8.61 -11.40
CA ARG A 59 1.34 9.70 -12.35
C ARG A 59 2.50 10.70 -12.39
N GLN A 60 3.08 11.02 -11.23
CA GLN A 60 4.25 11.90 -11.16
C GLN A 60 5.48 11.26 -11.80
N LEU A 61 5.68 9.94 -11.65
CA LEU A 61 6.73 9.22 -12.35
C LEU A 61 6.57 9.27 -13.87
N GLY A 62 5.34 9.14 -14.38
CA GLY A 62 5.06 9.25 -15.82
C GLY A 62 5.42 10.62 -16.44
N ILE A 63 5.54 11.68 -15.64
CA ILE A 63 6.03 12.99 -16.12
C ILE A 63 7.55 12.95 -16.35
N LEU A 64 8.29 12.17 -15.56
CA LEU A 64 9.75 12.11 -15.55
C LEU A 64 10.28 10.98 -16.43
N MET A 65 9.52 9.89 -16.54
CA MET A 65 9.85 8.68 -17.27
C MET A 65 8.77 8.42 -18.33
N PRO A 66 8.97 8.85 -19.59
CA PRO A 66 7.97 8.70 -20.64
C PRO A 66 7.51 7.26 -20.91
N ASP A 67 8.39 6.27 -20.68
CA ASP A 67 8.08 4.84 -20.84
C ASP A 67 7.49 4.20 -19.56
N TRP A 68 7.19 5.00 -18.53
CA TRP A 68 6.60 4.51 -17.30
C TRP A 68 5.10 4.31 -17.43
N GLU A 69 4.67 3.05 -17.31
CA GLU A 69 3.26 2.68 -17.27
C GLU A 69 2.97 1.72 -16.12
N ALA A 70 1.93 2.04 -15.34
CA ALA A 70 1.34 1.16 -14.34
C ALA A 70 -0.17 1.32 -14.38
N ASP A 71 -0.91 0.21 -14.24
CA ASP A 71 -2.38 0.23 -14.29
C ASP A 71 -2.95 1.01 -13.08
N PRO A 72 -3.64 2.14 -13.29
CA PRO A 72 -4.23 2.93 -12.21
C PRO A 72 -5.23 2.16 -11.34
N SER A 73 -5.92 1.17 -11.91
CA SER A 73 -6.94 0.37 -11.24
C SER A 73 -6.29 -0.56 -10.21
N ASP A 74 -5.20 -1.21 -10.62
CA ASP A 74 -4.39 -2.06 -9.75
C ASP A 74 -3.74 -1.23 -8.62
N LEU A 75 -3.19 -0.06 -8.92
CA LEU A 75 -2.62 0.84 -7.90
C LEU A 75 -3.67 1.34 -6.91
N THR A 76 -4.89 1.64 -7.38
CA THR A 76 -6.01 2.05 -6.51
C THR A 76 -6.40 0.90 -5.58
N ARG A 77 -6.53 -0.32 -6.12
CA ARG A 77 -6.91 -1.51 -5.34
C ARG A 77 -5.88 -1.83 -4.27
N ILE A 78 -4.58 -1.76 -4.58
CA ILE A 78 -3.51 -1.98 -3.60
C ILE A 78 -3.48 -0.85 -2.55
N THR A 79 -3.67 0.40 -2.96
CA THR A 79 -3.75 1.55 -2.04
C THR A 79 -4.89 1.38 -1.03
N GLN A 80 -6.07 0.97 -1.52
CA GLN A 80 -7.24 0.71 -0.67
C GLN A 80 -7.00 -0.48 0.25
N GLY A 81 -6.41 -1.57 -0.26
CA GLY A 81 -6.03 -2.72 0.53
C GLY A 81 -5.17 -2.30 1.72
N GLY A 82 -4.02 -1.65 1.47
CA GLY A 82 -3.09 -1.26 2.54
C GLY A 82 -3.67 -0.38 3.67
N VAL A 83 -4.84 0.25 3.46
CA VAL A 83 -5.53 1.09 4.45
C VAL A 83 -6.76 0.40 5.07
N MET A 84 -7.51 -0.41 4.31
CA MET A 84 -8.84 -0.92 4.67
C MET A 84 -8.84 -2.18 5.55
N PHE A 85 -7.71 -2.89 5.71
CA PHE A 85 -7.64 -4.15 6.49
C PHE A 85 -7.72 -3.98 8.02
N ARG A 86 -8.41 -2.93 8.49
CA ARG A 86 -8.64 -2.65 9.91
C ARG A 86 -10.10 -2.82 10.33
N TYR A 87 -10.99 -3.16 9.39
CA TYR A 87 -12.41 -3.38 9.66
C TYR A 87 -12.80 -4.84 9.40
N PRO A 88 -13.44 -5.53 10.38
CA PRO A 88 -13.90 -6.91 10.22
C PRO A 88 -14.82 -7.07 9.00
N GLY A 89 -14.58 -8.10 8.19
CA GLY A 89 -15.43 -8.47 7.04
C GLY A 89 -14.95 -8.00 5.65
N MET A 90 -13.79 -7.33 5.56
CA MET A 90 -13.17 -6.90 4.31
C MET A 90 -11.70 -7.37 4.23
N GLU A 91 -11.50 -8.68 4.33
CA GLU A 91 -10.20 -9.34 4.32
C GLU A 91 -9.70 -9.58 2.88
N ALA A 92 -8.41 -9.39 2.65
CA ALA A 92 -7.74 -9.71 1.39
C ALA A 92 -7.89 -11.20 1.08
N GLN A 93 -8.19 -11.52 -0.17
CA GLN A 93 -8.16 -12.90 -0.64
C GLN A 93 -6.77 -13.26 -1.16
N ALA A 94 -6.52 -14.56 -1.32
CA ALA A 94 -5.25 -15.06 -1.86
C ALA A 94 -4.94 -14.45 -3.24
N GLU A 95 -5.96 -14.20 -4.07
CA GLU A 95 -5.79 -13.55 -5.38
C GLU A 95 -5.34 -12.09 -5.25
N ASP A 96 -5.82 -11.36 -4.23
CA ASP A 96 -5.40 -9.98 -3.96
C ASP A 96 -3.93 -9.92 -3.56
N ALA A 97 -3.52 -10.82 -2.65
CA ALA A 97 -2.13 -10.94 -2.21
C ALA A 97 -1.20 -11.32 -3.38
N ALA A 98 -1.57 -12.33 -4.18
CA ALA A 98 -0.78 -12.76 -5.33
C ALA A 98 -0.65 -11.65 -6.38
N ARG A 99 -1.75 -10.95 -6.69
CA ARG A 99 -1.74 -9.81 -7.62
C ARG A 99 -0.85 -8.68 -7.11
N ALA A 100 -0.96 -8.31 -5.83
CA ALA A 100 -0.16 -7.25 -5.23
C ALA A 100 1.35 -7.57 -5.28
N VAL A 101 1.73 -8.83 -5.04
CA VAL A 101 3.12 -9.29 -5.17
C VAL A 101 3.59 -9.20 -6.63
N ALA A 102 2.81 -9.68 -7.59
CA ALA A 102 3.18 -9.64 -9.01
C ALA A 102 3.43 -8.20 -9.51
N ILE A 103 2.55 -7.27 -9.14
CA ILE A 103 2.69 -5.84 -9.48
C ILE A 103 3.96 -5.27 -8.83
N THR A 104 4.18 -5.56 -7.54
CA THR A 104 5.37 -5.10 -6.81
C THR A 104 6.67 -5.61 -7.46
N GLN A 105 6.68 -6.86 -7.91
CA GLN A 105 7.83 -7.45 -8.62
C GLN A 105 8.08 -6.76 -9.97
N GLY A 106 7.04 -6.51 -10.76
CA GLY A 106 7.17 -5.81 -12.04
C GLY A 106 7.70 -4.38 -11.86
N VAL A 107 7.17 -3.65 -10.87
CA VAL A 107 7.65 -2.31 -10.50
C VAL A 107 9.10 -2.34 -10.06
N ARG A 108 9.46 -3.28 -9.17
CA ARG A 108 10.84 -3.46 -8.71
C ARG A 108 11.79 -3.68 -9.88
N GLN A 109 11.46 -4.57 -10.81
CA GLN A 109 12.32 -4.87 -11.97
C GLN A 109 12.56 -3.63 -12.84
N ARG A 110 11.50 -2.87 -13.14
CA ARG A 110 11.60 -1.65 -13.95
C ARG A 110 12.41 -0.56 -13.24
N LEU A 111 12.11 -0.31 -11.97
CA LEU A 111 12.73 0.78 -11.22
C LEU A 111 14.11 0.43 -10.66
N SER A 112 14.46 -0.84 -10.43
CA SER A 112 15.79 -1.18 -9.94
C SER A 112 16.88 -0.97 -10.99
N GLY A 113 16.59 -1.33 -12.25
CA GLY A 113 17.51 -1.05 -13.36
C GLY A 113 17.65 0.46 -13.55
N TRP A 114 16.54 1.18 -13.44
CA TRP A 114 16.48 2.61 -13.62
C TRP A 114 17.14 3.41 -12.48
N LEU A 115 16.98 3.00 -11.22
CA LEU A 115 17.65 3.61 -10.07
C LEU A 115 19.15 3.30 -10.04
N GLY A 116 19.56 2.11 -10.50
CA GLY A 116 20.98 1.71 -10.55
C GLY A 116 21.82 2.59 -11.49
N THR A 117 21.22 3.20 -12.50
CA THR A 117 21.93 4.08 -13.45
C THR A 117 22.08 5.53 -12.98
N HIS A 118 21.42 5.92 -11.88
CA HIS A 118 21.45 7.31 -11.37
C HIS A 118 22.39 7.48 -10.16
N SER A 119 23.17 6.45 -9.80
CA SER A 119 24.16 6.53 -8.71
C SER A 119 25.46 7.26 -9.08
N GLU A 120 25.59 7.77 -10.30
CA GLU A 120 26.80 8.46 -10.79
C GLU A 120 26.40 9.79 -11.45
N ALA A 121 25.94 10.76 -10.65
CA ALA A 121 25.89 12.16 -11.07
C ALA A 121 25.96 13.09 -9.85
N GLY A 122 27.20 13.49 -9.54
CA GLY A 122 27.60 14.83 -9.03
C GLY A 122 27.00 15.33 -7.73
#